data_AF-A0AA92DL32-F1
#
_entry.id   AF-A0AA92DL32-F1
#
_cell.length_a   1.000
_cell.length_b   1.000
_cell.length_c   1.000
_cell.angle_alpha   90.00
_cell.angle_beta   90.00
_cell.angle_gamma   90.00
#
_symmetry.space_group_name_H-M   'P 1'
#
loop_
_entity.id
_entity.type
_entity.pdbx_description
1 polymer ?
#
loop_
_entity_poly.entity_id
_entity_poly.type
_entity_poly.pdbx_seq_one_letter_code
_entity_poly.pdbx_strand_id
1 'polypeptide(L)'
;MQYRLDDEASLCSIDILAQAVERICVKGVLELRMLRNALREAATSPTPDAVKFAFAMFSRVDGDYRRLIAHEALNLATEQRGRYAAPRPRAVRRPRML
;
A
#
# COMPACT_ATOMS: atom_id res chain seq x y z
N MET A 1 9.40 12.84 -9.44
CA MET A 1 8.13 12.64 -8.72
C MET A 1 8.36 12.91 -7.25
N GLN A 2 7.80 13.97 -6.70
CA GLN A 2 7.79 14.22 -5.27
C GLN A 2 6.56 13.50 -4.70
N TYR A 3 6.76 12.32 -4.10
CA TYR A 3 5.69 11.66 -3.35
C TYR A 3 5.47 12.51 -2.10
N ARG A 4 4.31 13.19 -1.99
CA ARG A 4 3.91 13.82 -0.73
C ARG A 4 3.52 12.70 0.22
N LEU A 5 4.45 12.32 1.07
CA LEU A 5 4.27 11.25 2.06
C LEU A 5 3.27 11.63 3.16
N ASP A 6 2.92 12.92 3.23
CA ASP A 6 1.89 13.46 4.12
C ASP A 6 0.47 13.27 3.57
N ASP A 7 0.32 12.76 2.34
CA ASP A 7 -0.99 12.50 1.78
C ASP A 7 -1.63 11.28 2.47
N GLU A 8 -2.78 11.52 3.12
CA GLU A 8 -3.51 10.53 3.91
C GLU A 8 -3.81 9.24 3.13
N ALA A 9 -4.06 9.34 1.82
CA ALA A 9 -4.31 8.17 0.98
C ALA A 9 -3.03 7.35 0.75
N SER A 10 -1.86 7.99 0.71
CA SER A 10 -0.57 7.31 0.61
C SER A 10 -0.25 6.54 1.89
N LEU A 11 -0.47 7.15 3.06
CA LEU A 11 -0.29 6.49 4.36
C LEU A 11 -1.26 5.32 4.54
N CYS A 12 -2.54 5.51 4.18
CA CYS A 12 -3.55 4.44 4.18
C CYS A 12 -3.14 3.28 3.27
N SER A 13 -2.60 3.57 2.08
CA SER A 13 -2.09 2.53 1.17
C SER A 13 -0.93 1.74 1.77
N ILE A 14 0.00 2.40 2.45
CA ILE A 14 1.13 1.75 3.14
C ILE A 14 0.62 0.85 4.28
N ASP A 15 -0.37 1.30 5.04
CA ASP A 15 -0.97 0.53 6.13
C ASP A 15 -1.71 -0.71 5.62
N ILE A 16 -2.52 -0.56 4.56
CA ILE A 16 -3.19 -1.69 3.89
C ILE A 16 -2.17 -2.73 3.40
N LEU A 17 -1.07 -2.27 2.80
CA LEU A 17 0.02 -3.17 2.37
C LEU A 17 0.68 -3.87 3.56
N ALA A 18 0.92 -3.17 4.67
CA ALA A 18 1.48 -3.77 5.88
C ALA A 18 0.59 -4.88 6.43
N GLN A 19 -0.72 -4.64 6.50
CA GLN A 19 -1.72 -5.61 6.93
C GLN A 19 -1.81 -6.81 5.97
N ALA A 20 -1.78 -6.57 4.66
CA ALA A 20 -1.81 -7.64 3.65
C ALA A 20 -0.59 -8.57 3.80
N VAL A 21 0.61 -7.99 3.94
CA VAL A 21 1.84 -8.77 4.15
C VAL A 21 1.75 -9.56 5.45
N GLU A 22 1.19 -8.98 6.52
CA GLU A 22 1.03 -9.69 7.80
C GLU A 22 0.11 -10.91 7.69
N ARG A 23 -1.01 -10.81 6.96
CA ARG A 23 -1.93 -11.93 6.74
C ARG A 23 -1.31 -13.06 5.91
N ILE A 24 -0.44 -12.72 4.97
CA ILE A 24 0.24 -13.68 4.09
C ILE A 24 1.53 -14.23 4.73
N CYS A 25 2.08 -13.55 5.74
CA CYS A 25 3.41 -13.85 6.26
C CYS A 25 3.51 -15.28 6.80
N VAL A 26 4.17 -16.15 6.03
CA VAL A 26 4.44 -17.53 6.43
C VAL A 26 5.66 -17.57 7.36
N LYS A 27 5.59 -18.37 8.43
CA LYS A 27 6.76 -18.62 9.29
C LYS A 27 7.89 -19.23 8.47
N GLY A 28 9.04 -18.58 8.43
CA GLY A 28 10.25 -19.06 7.76
C GLY A 28 10.70 -18.24 6.55
N VAL A 29 9.85 -17.35 6.00
CA VAL A 29 10.24 -16.48 4.89
C VAL A 29 10.73 -15.13 5.43
N LEU A 30 12.05 -14.92 5.38
CA LEU A 30 12.70 -13.74 5.96
C LEU A 30 12.31 -12.46 5.19
N GLU A 31 12.21 -12.54 3.87
CA GLU A 31 11.92 -11.43 2.98
C GLU A 31 10.54 -10.82 3.30
N LEU A 32 9.53 -11.66 3.56
CA LEU A 32 8.20 -11.21 3.96
C LEU A 32 8.21 -10.54 5.34
N ARG A 33 9.00 -11.08 6.28
CA ARG A 33 9.16 -10.46 7.62
C ARG A 33 9.84 -9.10 7.52
N MET A 34 10.89 -9.00 6.70
CA MET A 34 11.61 -7.74 6.48
C MET A 34 10.71 -6.70 5.79
N LEU A 35 9.97 -7.12 4.76
CA LEU A 35 9.00 -6.25 4.08
C LEU A 35 7.93 -5.74 5.07
N ARG A 36 7.35 -6.61 5.88
CA ARG A 36 6.36 -6.23 6.89
C ARG A 36 6.92 -5.19 7.86
N ASN A 37 8.13 -5.41 8.35
CA ASN A 37 8.76 -4.49 9.30
C ASN A 37 9.04 -3.13 8.65
N ALA A 38 9.55 -3.12 7.41
CA ALA A 38 9.78 -1.88 6.66
C ALA A 38 8.49 -1.10 6.38
N LEU A 39 7.39 -1.80 6.03
CA LEU A 39 6.09 -1.16 5.82
C LEU A 39 5.51 -0.58 7.11
N ARG A 40 5.66 -1.28 8.25
CA ARG A 40 5.24 -0.76 9.57
C ARG A 40 6.04 0.46 10.00
N GLU A 41 7.35 0.45 9.75
CA GLU A 41 8.20 1.60 10.00
C GLU A 41 7.76 2.80 9.15
N ALA A 42 7.52 2.57 7.86
CA ALA A 42 7.01 3.59 6.95
C ALA A 42 5.61 4.11 7.33
N ALA A 43 4.73 3.27 7.90
CA ALA A 43 3.42 3.68 8.38
C ALA A 43 3.50 4.51 9.69
N THR A 44 4.46 4.17 10.57
CA THR A 44 4.63 4.85 11.87
C THR A 44 5.41 6.16 11.74
N SER A 45 6.42 6.17 10.87
CA SER A 45 7.33 7.30 10.61
C SER A 45 7.55 7.43 9.10
N PRO A 46 6.66 8.18 8.39
CA PRO A 46 6.64 8.24 6.93
C PRO A 46 7.72 9.15 6.36
N THR A 47 8.98 8.84 6.66
CA THR A 47 10.13 9.51 6.06
C THR A 47 10.33 9.00 4.62
N PRO A 48 10.87 9.84 3.72
CA PRO A 48 11.17 9.41 2.36
C PRO A 48 12.07 8.19 2.28
N ASP A 49 12.99 8.05 3.23
CA ASP A 49 13.91 6.93 3.25
C ASP A 49 13.26 5.65 3.76
N ALA A 50 12.35 5.72 4.74
CA ALA A 50 11.54 4.57 5.17
C ALA A 50 10.67 4.03 4.02
N VAL A 51 10.02 4.92 3.25
CA VAL A 51 9.20 4.51 2.11
C VAL A 51 10.04 3.92 0.98
N LYS A 52 11.18 4.54 0.65
CA LYS A 52 12.13 3.97 -0.33
C LYS A 52 12.63 2.60 0.12
N PHE A 53 12.92 2.44 1.40
CA PHE A 53 13.38 1.17 1.95
C PHE A 53 12.29 0.09 1.85
N ALA A 54 11.05 0.40 2.22
CA ALA A 54 9.92 -0.50 2.06
C ALA A 54 9.70 -0.90 0.59
N PHE A 55 9.81 0.05 -0.34
CA PHE A 55 9.74 -0.22 -1.78
C PHE A 55 10.87 -1.12 -2.29
N ALA A 56 12.10 -0.88 -1.83
CA ALA A 56 13.25 -1.73 -2.17
C ALA A 56 13.08 -3.16 -1.65
N MET A 57 12.52 -3.33 -0.45
CA MET A 57 12.18 -4.64 0.10
C MET A 57 11.08 -5.33 -0.70
N PHE A 58 10.02 -4.61 -1.06
CA PHE A 58 8.94 -5.16 -1.88
C PHE A 58 9.45 -5.66 -3.24
N SER A 59 10.37 -4.93 -3.86
CA SER A 59 10.97 -5.29 -5.15
C SER A 59 11.81 -6.57 -5.09
N ARG A 60 12.31 -6.95 -3.91
CA ARG A 60 13.08 -8.19 -3.68
C ARG A 60 12.21 -9.41 -3.41
N VAL A 61 10.93 -9.22 -3.08
CA VAL A 61 10.00 -10.33 -2.85
C VAL A 61 9.71 -11.05 -4.16
N ASP A 62 9.57 -12.38 -4.09
CA ASP A 62 9.20 -13.20 -5.24
C ASP A 62 7.92 -12.69 -5.93
N GLY A 63 7.82 -12.87 -7.24
CA GLY A 63 6.67 -12.43 -8.03
C GLY A 63 5.35 -13.05 -7.58
N ASP A 64 5.35 -14.29 -7.11
CA ASP A 64 4.15 -14.98 -6.64
C ASP A 64 3.64 -14.38 -5.33
N TYR A 65 4.55 -14.12 -4.38
CA TYR A 65 4.21 -13.43 -3.15
C TYR A 65 3.75 -12.00 -3.42
N ARG A 66 4.37 -11.27 -4.36
CA ARG A 66 3.90 -9.93 -4.76
C ARG A 66 2.47 -9.95 -5.29
N ARG A 67 2.11 -10.97 -6.09
CA ARG A 67 0.73 -11.16 -6.59
C ARG A 67 -0.25 -11.45 -5.45
N LEU A 68 0.13 -12.32 -4.51
CA LEU A 68 -0.69 -12.61 -3.32
C LEU A 68 -0.89 -11.36 -2.46
N ILE A 69 0.18 -10.61 -2.20
CA ILE A 69 0.13 -9.35 -1.42
C ILE A 69 -0.80 -8.34 -2.10
N ALA A 70 -0.69 -8.17 -3.41
CA ALA A 70 -1.56 -7.27 -4.15
C ALA A 70 -3.04 -7.70 -4.07
N HIS A 71 -3.31 -9.01 -4.19
CA HIS A 71 -4.66 -9.54 -4.08
C HIS A 71 -5.25 -9.30 -2.68
N GLU A 72 -4.51 -9.60 -1.63
CA GLU A 72 -4.97 -9.41 -0.25
C GLU A 72 -5.13 -7.92 0.09
N ALA A 73 -4.24 -7.06 -0.39
CA ALA A 73 -4.36 -5.61 -0.22
C ALA A 73 -5.63 -5.07 -0.89
N LEU A 74 -6.02 -5.59 -2.06
CA LEU A 74 -7.26 -5.22 -2.74
C LEU A 74 -8.50 -5.72 -1.99
N ASN A 75 -8.44 -6.93 -1.41
CA ASN A 75 -9.51 -7.46 -0.57
C ASN A 75 -9.70 -6.58 0.67
N LEU A 76 -8.62 -6.26 1.38
CA LEU A 76 -8.61 -5.36 2.53
C LEU A 76 -9.17 -3.97 2.18
N ALA A 77 -8.73 -3.37 1.07
CA ALA A 77 -9.24 -2.08 0.63
C ALA A 77 -10.75 -2.14 0.32
N THR A 78 -11.24 -3.27 -0.19
CA THR A 78 -12.65 -3.49 -0.48
C THR A 78 -13.48 -3.66 0.80
N GLU A 79 -12.99 -4.41 1.78
CA GLU A 79 -13.58 -4.54 3.12
C GLU A 79 -13.67 -3.18 3.84
N GLN A 80 -12.65 -2.34 3.65
CA GLN A 80 -12.54 -1.04 4.29
C GLN A 80 -13.25 0.09 3.52
N ARG A 81 -14.02 -0.21 2.45
CA ARG A 81 -14.81 0.79 1.70
C ARG A 81 -15.73 1.64 2.58
N GLY A 82 -16.10 1.19 3.78
CA GLY A 82 -16.87 1.99 4.74
C GLY A 82 -16.05 2.97 5.58
N ARG A 83 -14.74 2.75 5.76
CA ARG A 83 -13.86 3.59 6.60
C ARG A 83 -13.09 4.65 5.81
N TYR A 84 -12.77 4.37 4.55
CA TYR A 84 -11.90 5.23 3.73
C TYR A 84 -12.47 5.51 2.33
N ALA A 85 -13.79 5.47 2.16
CA ALA A 85 -14.44 5.91 0.92
C ALA A 85 -14.00 7.35 0.60
N ALA A 86 -13.04 7.49 -0.31
CA ALA A 86 -12.71 8.78 -0.88
C ALA A 86 -13.99 9.31 -1.57
N PRO A 87 -14.57 10.45 -1.14
CA PRO A 87 -15.58 11.10 -1.93
C PRO A 87 -14.82 11.94 -2.95
N ARG A 88 -14.72 11.46 -4.18
CA ARG A 88 -14.67 12.34 -5.36
C ARG A 88 -15.07 11.52 -6.58
N PRO A 89 -16.34 11.59 -7.02
CA PRO A 89 -16.64 11.21 -8.38
C PRO A 89 -15.70 12.03 -9.27
N ARG A 90 -14.89 11.34 -10.07
CA ARG A 90 -14.19 11.96 -11.19
C ARG A 90 -15.26 12.74 -11.95
N ALA A 91 -15.23 14.07 -11.88
CA ALA A 91 -16.11 14.90 -12.67
C ALA A 91 -15.75 14.63 -14.13
N VAL A 92 -16.55 13.79 -14.78
CA VAL A 92 -16.47 13.54 -16.22
C VAL A 92 -16.78 14.89 -16.85
N ARG A 93 -15.73 15.60 -17.28
CA ARG A 93 -15.84 16.87 -17.98
C ARG A 93 -16.48 16.56 -19.33
N ARG A 94 -17.81 16.64 -19.41
CA ARG A 94 -18.53 16.53 -20.68
C ARG A 94 -18.04 17.65 -21.60
N PRO A 95 -17.63 17.36 -22.85
CA PRO A 95 -17.33 18.42 -23.80
C PRO A 95 -18.62 19.19 -24.08
N ARG A 96 -18.60 20.51 -23.84
CA ARG A 96 -19.64 21.41 -24.36
C ARG A 96 -19.42 21.52 -25.86
N MET A 97 -20.30 20.93 -26.64
CA MET A 97 -20.52 21.31 -28.04
C MET A 97 -21.72 22.26 -28.06
N LEU A 98 -21.46 23.54 -28.29
CA LEU A 98 -22.37 24.52 -28.92
C LEU A 98 -21.47 25.56 -29.60
#